data_AF-A0A9D9HZV2-F1
#
_entry.id   AF-A0A9D9HZV2-F1
#
_cell.length_a   1.000
_cell.length_b   1.000
_cell.length_c   1.000
_cell.angle_alpha   90.00
_cell.angle_beta   90.00
_cell.angle_gamma   90.00
#
_symmetry.space_group_name_H-M   'P 1'
#
loop_
_entity.id
_entity.type
_entity.pdbx_description
1 polymer ?
#
loop_
_entity_poly.entity_id
_entity_poly.type
_entity_poly.pdbx_seq_one_letter_code
_entity_poly.pdbx_strand_id
1 'polypeptide(L)'
;MDLYLLKEVWLFSLSILYGVIILLFYDCFRVLRRLIPHSSVMIAIQDLFFWIVTGFSIFALLYRYNNGSIRGYCILGMGLGMLFYSIAISPFFVKINVAIGNFIKKHLRKYKKDFIMIYKKKNRSRRRRSHTFFYKVKKFLYGK
;
A
#
# COMPACT_ATOMS: atom_id res chain seq x y z
N MET A 1 -15.26 -32.85 -31.81
CA MET A 1 -14.46 -32.88 -30.56
C MET A 1 -13.70 -31.57 -30.34
N ASP A 2 -13.31 -30.88 -31.40
CA ASP A 2 -12.37 -29.75 -31.38
C ASP A 2 -12.88 -28.53 -30.60
N LEU A 3 -14.18 -28.24 -30.66
CA LEU A 3 -14.81 -27.13 -29.93
C LEU A 3 -14.75 -27.30 -28.39
N TYR A 4 -14.75 -28.54 -27.89
CA TYR A 4 -14.68 -28.79 -26.45
C TYR A 4 -13.26 -28.59 -25.92
N LEU A 5 -12.26 -29.12 -26.63
CA LEU A 5 -10.84 -28.94 -26.29
C LEU A 5 -10.42 -27.47 -26.35
N LEU A 6 -10.86 -26.73 -27.39
CA LEU A 6 -10.57 -25.30 -27.50
C LEU A 6 -11.16 -24.50 -26.34
N LYS A 7 -12.38 -24.84 -25.89
CA LYS A 7 -12.99 -24.22 -24.71
C LYS A 7 -12.15 -24.50 -23.47
N GLU A 8 -11.74 -25.74 -23.22
CA GLU A 8 -10.94 -26.09 -22.03
C GLU A 8 -9.59 -25.38 -22.00
N VAL A 9 -8.89 -25.26 -23.13
CA VAL A 9 -7.63 -24.52 -23.24
C VAL A 9 -7.84 -23.02 -23.00
N TRP A 10 -8.92 -22.45 -23.53
CA TRP A 10 -9.28 -21.05 -23.29
C TRP A 10 -9.54 -20.77 -21.81
N LEU A 11 -10.27 -21.66 -21.13
CA LEU A 11 -10.52 -21.59 -19.69
C LEU A 11 -9.24 -21.69 -18.86
N PHE A 12 -8.35 -22.58 -19.27
CA PHE A 12 -7.06 -22.74 -18.61
C PHE A 12 -6.21 -21.46 -18.72
N SER A 13 -6.12 -20.88 -19.92
CA SER A 13 -5.41 -19.62 -20.14
C SER A 13 -6.00 -18.45 -19.33
N LEU A 14 -7.34 -18.37 -19.26
CA LEU A 14 -8.02 -17.39 -18.42
C LEU A 14 -7.71 -17.57 -16.93
N SER A 15 -7.59 -18.81 -16.44
CA SER A 15 -7.24 -19.07 -15.04
C SER A 15 -5.82 -18.61 -14.70
N ILE A 16 -4.87 -18.76 -15.62
CA ILE A 16 -3.50 -18.23 -15.51
C ILE A 16 -3.55 -16.70 -15.42
N LEU A 17 -4.28 -16.06 -16.32
CA LEU A 17 -4.43 -14.59 -16.33
C LEU A 17 -5.06 -14.07 -15.03
N TYR A 18 -6.06 -14.77 -14.49
CA TYR A 18 -6.67 -14.45 -13.21
C TYR A 18 -5.67 -14.55 -12.05
N GLY A 19 -4.83 -15.58 -12.02
CA GLY A 19 -3.78 -15.72 -11.01
C GLY A 19 -2.78 -14.56 -11.03
N VAL A 20 -2.41 -14.11 -12.24
CA VAL A 20 -1.59 -12.91 -12.45
C VAL A 20 -2.28 -11.65 -11.91
N ILE A 21 -3.56 -11.44 -12.24
CA ILE A 21 -4.32 -10.26 -11.81
C ILE A 21 -4.46 -10.21 -10.28
N ILE A 22 -4.75 -11.34 -9.63
CA ILE A 22 -4.88 -11.42 -8.17
C ILE A 22 -3.57 -10.99 -7.48
N LEU A 23 -2.43 -11.47 -7.98
CA LEU A 23 -1.12 -11.07 -7.44
C LEU A 23 -0.84 -9.59 -7.66
N LEU A 24 -1.12 -9.06 -8.85
CA LEU A 24 -0.99 -7.63 -9.13
C LEU A 24 -1.83 -6.79 -8.16
N PHE A 25 -3.06 -7.21 -7.90
CA PHE A 25 -3.96 -6.54 -6.97
C PHE A 25 -3.45 -6.59 -5.53
N TYR A 26 -2.96 -7.76 -5.08
CA TYR A 26 -2.32 -7.93 -3.78
C TYR A 26 -1.12 -7.00 -3.62
N ASP A 27 -0.32 -6.88 -4.67
CA ASP A 27 0.88 -6.07 -4.70
C ASP A 27 0.56 -4.57 -4.64
N CYS A 28 -0.53 -4.12 -5.28
CA CYS A 28 -1.07 -2.76 -5.10
C CYS A 28 -1.44 -2.46 -3.63
N PHE A 29 -2.15 -3.37 -2.97
CA PHE A 29 -2.48 -3.23 -1.53
C PHE A 29 -1.22 -3.18 -0.65
N ARG A 30 -0.21 -3.99 -0.98
CA ARG A 30 1.09 -3.98 -0.28
C ARG A 30 1.80 -2.62 -0.42
N VAL A 31 1.63 -1.90 -1.52
CA VAL A 31 2.17 -0.53 -1.69
C VAL A 31 1.39 0.45 -0.82
N LEU A 32 0.05 0.39 -0.84
CA LEU A 32 -0.83 1.24 -0.04
C LEU A 32 -0.52 1.16 1.46
N ARG A 33 -0.21 -0.04 1.97
CA ARG A 33 0.22 -0.26 3.37
C ARG A 33 1.54 0.44 3.73
N ARG A 34 2.46 0.58 2.78
CA ARG A 34 3.73 1.32 2.99
C ARG A 34 3.54 2.83 2.88
N LEU A 35 2.57 3.26 2.09
CA LEU A 35 2.26 4.66 1.81
C LEU A 35 1.62 5.37 2.99
N ILE A 36 0.64 4.72 3.62
CA ILE A 36 -0.17 5.35 4.65
C ILE A 36 0.22 4.76 6.00
N PRO A 37 0.77 5.55 6.94
CA PRO A 37 0.97 5.10 8.32
C PRO A 37 -0.41 4.91 8.95
N HIS A 38 -0.91 3.69 8.86
CA HIS A 38 -2.21 3.30 9.35
C HIS A 38 -2.08 2.62 10.72
N SER A 39 -3.06 2.84 11.60
CA SER A 39 -3.22 2.05 12.82
C SER A 39 -3.46 0.58 12.46
N SER A 40 -3.04 -0.36 13.32
CA SER A 40 -3.15 -1.81 13.08
C SER A 40 -4.55 -2.27 12.66
N VAL A 41 -5.60 -1.56 13.11
CA VAL A 41 -7.00 -1.82 12.78
C VAL A 41 -7.29 -1.62 11.29
N MET A 42 -6.75 -0.57 10.66
CA MET A 42 -7.00 -0.31 9.24
C MET A 42 -6.31 -1.35 8.34
N ILE A 43 -5.17 -1.87 8.77
CA ILE A 43 -4.49 -2.98 8.08
C ILE A 43 -5.39 -4.22 8.09
N ALA A 44 -5.98 -4.54 9.24
CA ALA A 44 -6.90 -5.67 9.36
C ALA A 44 -8.14 -5.51 8.47
N ILE A 45 -8.73 -4.32 8.40
CA ILE A 45 -9.89 -4.05 7.53
C ILE A 45 -9.54 -4.26 6.05
N GLN A 46 -8.36 -3.78 5.61
CA GLN A 46 -7.90 -3.98 4.24
C GLN A 46 -7.67 -5.45 3.91
N ASP A 47 -7.08 -6.21 4.83
CA ASP A 47 -6.89 -7.65 4.65
C ASP A 47 -8.23 -8.40 4.58
N LEU A 48 -9.20 -8.02 5.41
CA LEU A 48 -10.56 -8.59 5.38
C LEU A 48 -11.25 -8.32 4.04
N PHE A 49 -11.16 -7.08 3.55
CA PHE A 49 -11.70 -6.72 2.24
C PHE A 49 -11.03 -7.48 1.11
N PHE A 50 -9.69 -7.60 1.14
CA PHE A 50 -8.94 -8.38 0.16
C PHE A 50 -9.37 -9.86 0.18
N TRP A 51 -9.48 -10.47 1.35
CA TRP A 51 -9.91 -11.86 1.48
C TRP A 51 -11.31 -12.11 0.92
N ILE A 52 -12.26 -11.18 1.17
CA ILE A 52 -13.61 -11.25 0.63
C ILE A 52 -13.57 -11.15 -0.91
N VAL A 53 -12.85 -10.16 -1.46
CA VAL A 53 -12.77 -9.95 -2.91
C VAL A 53 -12.08 -11.13 -3.60
N THR A 54 -10.96 -11.60 -3.08
CA THR A 54 -10.23 -12.75 -3.63
C THR A 54 -11.06 -14.03 -3.54
N GLY A 55 -11.69 -14.29 -2.39
CA GLY A 55 -12.58 -15.43 -2.21
C GLY A 55 -13.75 -15.40 -3.19
N PHE A 56 -14.44 -14.26 -3.30
CA PHE A 56 -15.52 -14.08 -4.26
C PHE A 56 -15.06 -14.20 -5.71
N SER A 57 -13.88 -13.69 -6.06
CA SER A 57 -13.30 -13.81 -7.41
C SER A 57 -13.01 -15.26 -7.78
N ILE A 58 -12.41 -16.02 -6.86
CA ILE A 58 -12.16 -17.46 -7.04
C ILE A 58 -13.48 -18.20 -7.20
N PHE A 59 -14.46 -17.92 -6.34
CA PHE A 59 -15.77 -18.56 -6.39
C PHE A 59 -16.54 -18.24 -7.68
N ALA A 60 -16.51 -16.98 -8.12
CA ALA A 60 -17.13 -16.54 -9.36
C ALA A 60 -16.47 -17.21 -10.59
N LEU A 61 -15.14 -17.37 -10.57
CA LEU A 61 -14.41 -18.10 -11.62
C LEU A 61 -14.84 -19.57 -11.68
N LEU A 62 -14.92 -20.23 -10.53
CA LEU A 62 -15.41 -21.61 -10.40
C LEU A 62 -16.85 -21.77 -10.90
N TYR A 63 -17.73 -20.84 -10.56
CA TYR A 63 -19.15 -20.91 -10.92
C TYR A 63 -19.37 -20.67 -12.42
N ARG A 64 -18.68 -19.68 -13.00
CA ARG A 64 -18.94 -19.21 -14.37
C ARG A 64 -18.42 -20.15 -15.46
N TYR A 65 -17.36 -20.89 -15.16
CA TYR A 65 -16.66 -21.69 -16.17
C TYR A 65 -16.84 -23.19 -16.02
N ASN A 66 -17.46 -23.63 -14.93
CA ASN A 66 -17.50 -25.05 -14.59
C ASN A 66 -18.88 -25.56 -14.16
N ASN A 67 -19.94 -24.75 -14.31
CA ASN A 67 -21.27 -25.06 -13.80
C ASN A 67 -21.26 -25.52 -12.32
N GLY A 68 -20.29 -25.05 -11.52
CA GLY A 68 -20.12 -25.44 -10.11
C GLY A 68 -19.27 -26.70 -9.85
N SER A 69 -18.74 -27.39 -10.86
CA SER A 69 -17.81 -28.52 -10.64
C SER A 69 -16.39 -28.03 -10.34
N ILE A 70 -15.80 -28.44 -9.23
CA ILE A 70 -14.43 -28.08 -8.87
C ILE A 70 -13.47 -28.92 -9.73
N ARG A 71 -12.98 -28.36 -10.84
CA ARG A 71 -11.92 -29.01 -11.63
C ARG A 71 -10.56 -28.45 -11.21
N GLY A 72 -9.69 -29.33 -10.71
CA GLY A 72 -8.40 -28.96 -10.13
C GLY A 72 -7.46 -28.20 -11.08
N TYR A 73 -7.63 -28.36 -12.41
CA TYR A 73 -6.80 -27.66 -13.39
C TYR A 73 -6.94 -26.14 -13.34
N CYS A 74 -8.08 -25.58 -12.90
CA CYS A 74 -8.24 -24.13 -12.75
C CYS A 74 -7.39 -23.60 -11.59
N ILE A 75 -7.31 -24.36 -10.49
CA ILE A 75 -6.49 -24.01 -9.33
C ILE A 75 -5.01 -24.11 -9.72
N LEU A 76 -4.63 -25.17 -10.45
CA LEU A 76 -3.27 -25.33 -10.98
C LEU A 76 -2.90 -24.22 -11.96
N GLY A 77 -3.79 -23.85 -12.88
CA GLY A 77 -3.57 -22.75 -13.82
C GLY A 77 -3.41 -21.41 -13.11
N MET A 78 -4.25 -21.13 -12.10
CA MET A 78 -4.11 -19.93 -11.28
C MET A 78 -2.77 -19.92 -10.51
N GLY A 79 -2.38 -21.05 -9.91
CA GLY A 79 -1.08 -21.21 -9.26
C GLY A 79 0.10 -21.02 -10.22
N LEU A 80 0.02 -21.54 -11.44
CA LEU A 80 1.03 -21.35 -12.48
C LEU A 80 1.13 -19.89 -12.90
N GLY A 81 0.01 -19.20 -13.11
CA GLY A 81 0.00 -17.75 -13.36
C GLY A 81 0.62 -16.96 -12.22
N MET A 82 0.37 -17.40 -10.99
CA MET A 82 0.96 -16.78 -9.81
C MET A 82 2.48 -16.98 -9.73
N LEU A 83 2.97 -18.17 -10.05
CA LEU A 83 4.41 -18.46 -10.13
C LEU A 83 5.08 -17.65 -11.24
N PHE A 84 4.45 -17.57 -12.41
CA PHE A 84 4.95 -16.78 -13.53
C PHE A 84 5.10 -15.30 -13.16
N TYR A 85 4.08 -14.72 -12.52
CA TYR A 85 4.16 -13.35 -11.99
C TYR A 85 5.27 -13.19 -10.96
N SER A 86 5.39 -14.15 -10.04
CA SER A 86 6.38 -14.10 -8.95
C SER A 86 7.82 -14.17 -9.47
N ILE A 87 8.08 -14.82 -10.60
CA ILE A 87 9.41 -14.90 -11.20
C ILE A 87 9.70 -13.68 -12.09
N ALA A 88 8.76 -13.31 -12.96
CA ALA A 88 8.99 -12.26 -13.96
C ALA A 88 8.82 -10.83 -13.41
N ILE A 89 7.80 -10.60 -12.58
CA ILE A 89 7.32 -9.25 -12.23
C ILE A 89 7.74 -8.84 -10.82
N SER A 90 7.91 -9.79 -9.90
CA SER A 90 8.38 -9.53 -8.53
C SER A 90 9.63 -8.64 -8.44
N PRO A 91 10.74 -8.88 -9.18
CA PRO A 91 11.95 -8.04 -9.05
C PRO A 91 11.73 -6.60 -9.54
N PHE A 92 10.89 -6.39 -10.56
CA PHE A 92 10.52 -5.06 -11.03
C PHE A 92 9.60 -4.35 -10.03
N PHE A 93 8.63 -5.09 -9.50
CA PHE A 93 7.67 -4.58 -8.54
C PHE A 93 8.32 -4.18 -7.21
N VAL A 94 9.33 -4.94 -6.74
CA VAL A 94 10.12 -4.59 -5.54
C VAL A 94 10.88 -3.26 -5.75
N LYS A 95 11.49 -3.05 -6.93
CA LYS A 95 12.18 -1.78 -7.23
C LYS A 95 11.23 -0.58 -7.22
N ILE A 96 10.07 -0.70 -7.87
CA ILE A 96 9.03 0.34 -7.86
C ILE A 96 8.57 0.63 -6.42
N ASN A 97 8.32 -0.41 -5.64
CA ASN A 97 7.91 -0.28 -4.26
C ASN A 97 8.90 0.47 -3.38
N VAL A 98 10.20 0.19 -3.53
CA VAL A 98 11.26 0.90 -2.79
C VAL A 98 11.34 2.36 -3.24
N ALA A 99 11.21 2.62 -4.55
CA ALA A 99 11.22 3.97 -5.10
C ALA A 99 10.04 4.81 -4.58
N ILE A 100 8.83 4.26 -4.64
CA ILE A 100 7.60 4.88 -4.10
C ILE A 100 7.77 5.14 -2.60
N GLY A 101 8.17 4.12 -1.83
CA GLY A 101 8.42 4.23 -0.39
C GLY A 101 9.39 5.35 -0.02
N ASN A 102 10.48 5.48 -0.76
CA ASN A 102 11.47 6.53 -0.56
C ASN A 102 10.94 7.92 -0.95
N PHE A 103 10.16 8.02 -2.02
CA PHE A 103 9.52 9.27 -2.45
C PHE A 103 8.59 9.83 -1.36
N ILE A 104 7.76 8.96 -0.77
CA ILE A 104 6.81 9.36 0.29
C ILE A 104 7.55 9.73 1.57
N LYS A 105 8.53 8.92 1.99
CA LYS A 105 9.37 9.23 3.17
C LYS A 105 10.07 10.57 3.00
N LYS A 106 10.54 10.90 1.79
CA LYS A 106 11.14 12.21 1.47
C LYS A 106 10.13 13.33 1.64
N HIS A 107 8.92 13.15 1.10
CA HIS A 107 7.85 14.15 1.18
C HIS A 107 7.38 14.38 2.62
N LEU A 108 7.14 13.30 3.38
CA LEU A 108 6.74 13.35 4.79
C LEU A 108 7.81 14.01 5.68
N ARG A 109 9.09 13.70 5.46
CA ARG A 109 10.22 14.36 6.17
C ARG A 109 10.27 15.86 5.90
N LYS A 110 9.91 16.31 4.69
CA LYS A 110 9.84 17.74 4.34
C LYS A 110 8.80 18.45 5.21
N TYR A 111 7.55 17.98 5.20
CA TYR A 111 6.47 18.55 6.02
C TYR A 111 6.79 18.54 7.51
N LYS A 112 7.38 17.45 8.02
CA LYS A 112 7.77 17.36 9.43
C LYS A 112 8.85 18.39 9.79
N LYS A 113 9.84 18.60 8.91
CA LYS A 113 10.90 19.62 9.10
C LYS A 113 10.33 21.03 9.04
N ASP A 114 9.46 21.33 8.09
CA ASP A 114 8.84 22.65 7.94
C ASP A 114 7.99 22.99 9.18
N PHE A 115 7.20 22.03 9.67
CA PHE A 115 6.41 22.19 10.89
C PHE A 115 7.28 22.39 12.13
N ILE A 116 8.34 21.59 12.31
CA ILE A 116 9.29 21.76 13.42
C ILE A 116 9.99 23.11 13.32
N MET A 117 10.38 23.57 12.12
CA MET A 117 11.04 24.85 11.92
C MET A 117 10.12 26.01 12.30
N ILE A 118 8.84 25.95 11.90
CA ILE A 118 7.81 26.92 12.31
C ILE A 118 7.65 26.92 13.83
N TYR A 119 7.56 25.74 14.46
CA TYR A 119 7.41 25.61 15.90
C TYR A 119 8.62 26.18 16.66
N LYS A 120 9.85 25.85 16.22
CA LYS A 120 11.10 26.34 16.81
C LYS A 120 11.27 27.85 16.62
N LYS A 121 10.86 28.39 15.46
CA LYS A 121 10.87 29.84 15.16
C LYS A 121 9.93 30.61 16.09
N LYS A 122 8.72 30.09 16.31
CA LYS A 122 7.73 30.67 17.23
C LYS A 122 8.17 30.62 18.70
N ASN A 123 8.87 29.56 19.11
CA ASN A 123 9.38 29.46 20.49
C ASN A 123 10.61 30.36 20.73
N ARG A 124 11.48 30.54 19.72
CA ARG A 124 12.60 31.51 19.80
C ARG A 124 12.13 32.96 19.96
N SER A 125 11.06 33.37 19.26
CA SER A 125 10.54 34.74 19.37
C SER A 125 9.87 35.01 20.72
N ARG A 126 9.14 34.03 21.29
CA ARG A 126 8.63 34.10 22.67
C ARG A 126 9.75 34.25 23.70
N ARG A 127 10.83 33.48 23.57
CA ARG A 127 11.98 33.53 24.51
C ARG A 127 12.70 34.89 24.47
N ARG A 128 12.84 35.52 23.29
CA ARG A 128 13.42 36.87 23.14
C ARG A 128 12.55 37.97 23.76
N ARG A 129 11.22 37.90 23.61
CA ARG A 129 10.28 38.84 24.24
C ARG A 129 10.32 38.76 25.76
N SER A 130 10.39 37.55 26.31
CA SER A 130 10.50 37.35 27.76
C SER A 130 11.77 37.99 28.33
N HIS A 131 12.91 37.83 27.65
CA HIS A 131 14.19 38.38 28.11
C HIS A 131 14.23 39.92 28.05
N THR A 132 13.69 40.53 26.99
CA THR A 132 13.61 42.00 26.86
C THR A 132 12.62 42.61 27.86
N PHE A 133 11.51 41.92 28.14
CA PHE A 133 10.57 42.32 29.17
C PHE A 133 11.21 42.27 30.56
N PHE A 134 11.91 41.18 30.90
CA PHE A 134 12.63 41.06 32.17
C PHE A 134 13.72 42.13 32.34
N TYR A 135 14.43 42.46 31.25
CA TYR A 135 15.44 43.52 31.25
C TYR A 135 14.82 44.92 31.46
N LYS A 136 13.68 45.20 30.80
CA LYS A 136 12.92 46.45 31.02
C LYS A 136 12.43 46.59 32.46
N VAL A 137 11.86 45.52 33.03
CA VAL A 137 11.38 45.50 34.42
C VAL A 137 12.52 45.69 35.41
N LYS A 138 13.65 44.98 35.24
CA LYS A 138 14.85 45.20 36.08
C LYS A 138 15.37 46.63 35.99
N LYS A 139 15.44 47.19 34.78
CA LYS A 139 15.88 48.58 34.57
C LYS A 139 14.96 49.62 35.23
N PHE A 140 13.65 49.34 35.28
CA PHE A 140 12.69 50.20 35.97
C PHE A 140 12.83 50.13 37.49
N LEU A 141 13.08 48.93 38.05
CA LEU A 141 13.18 48.72 39.51
C LEU A 141 14.51 49.18 40.11
N TYR A 142 15.61 49.11 39.36
CA TYR A 142 16.95 49.48 39.82
C TYR A 142 17.45 50.81 39.22
N GLY A 143 16.56 51.58 38.60
CA GLY A 143 16.88 52.90 38.06
C GLY A 143 17.14 53.91 39.17
N LYS A 144 18.40 53.99 39.59
CA LYS A 144 19.07 55.19 40.10
C LYS A 144 20.16 55.57 39.11
#